data_AF-A0A5E4CV26-F1
#
_entry.id   AF-A0A5E4CV26-F1
#
_cell.length_a   1.000
_cell.length_b   1.000
_cell.length_c   1.000
_cell.angle_alpha   90.00
_cell.angle_beta   90.00
_cell.angle_gamma   90.00
#
_symmetry.space_group_name_H-M   'P 1'
#
loop_
_entity.id
_entity.type
_entity.pdbx_description
1 polymer ?
#
loop_
_entity_poly.entity_id
_entity_poly.type
_entity_poly.pdbx_seq_one_letter_code
_entity_poly.pdbx_strand_id
1 'polypeptide(L)'
;MVVCILPDDRKNRYDEIKKYLCVKSPIPSQCVVAHTLTITWTLKTMVVKIAQQMNCKMGGALWKVETGAPGEELVDGLKNCLQGALNSWLRNVPHAPESIVVYRDGVGDGQLQALLDHEISELVSYLENECPYSIKLTFIVVKKRINTRFFLKHNRRLGNPAPGTVVDMMVTREQWYDFYIVSQSSTVGTVTPTHYNVIYDTVCLDPDTVQRLTYKLCHMYYNLPGIIRVPAPCHYAHKLAYLVGQSLHDQPSSLLANSLYYL
;
A
#
# COMPACT_ATOMS: atom_id res chain seq x y z
N MET A 1 10.50 -10.35 18.83
CA MET A 1 11.27 -9.68 17.75
C MET A 1 12.75 -9.87 17.98
N VAL A 2 13.56 -9.95 16.91
CA VAL A 2 15.03 -9.99 16.97
C VAL A 2 15.66 -8.86 16.15
N VAL A 3 16.84 -8.40 16.57
CA VAL A 3 17.67 -7.44 15.83
C VAL A 3 18.93 -8.16 15.35
N CYS A 4 19.13 -8.18 14.03
CA CYS A 4 20.24 -8.86 13.37
C CYS A 4 21.24 -7.84 12.87
N ILE A 5 22.39 -7.71 13.56
CA ILE A 5 23.48 -6.86 13.10
C ILE A 5 24.28 -7.61 12.04
N LEU A 6 24.31 -7.09 10.81
CA LEU A 6 24.98 -7.70 9.67
C LEU A 6 26.35 -7.02 9.46
N PRO A 7 27.46 -7.75 9.31
CA PRO A 7 28.78 -7.12 9.12
C PRO A 7 28.92 -6.41 7.75
N ASP A 8 28.12 -6.82 6.77
CA ASP A 8 28.11 -6.31 5.39
C ASP A 8 26.68 -6.39 4.82
N ASP A 9 26.46 -5.80 3.66
CA ASP A 9 25.18 -5.69 2.95
C ASP A 9 24.89 -6.88 2.01
N ARG A 10 25.62 -8.01 2.13
CA ARG A 10 25.41 -9.18 1.25
C ARG A 10 23.99 -9.73 1.33
N LYS A 11 23.27 -9.59 0.21
CA LYS A 11 21.88 -10.03 0.01
C LYS A 11 21.63 -11.46 0.51
N ASN A 12 22.48 -12.42 0.15
CA ASN A 12 22.31 -13.83 0.53
C ASN A 12 22.17 -14.04 2.06
N ARG A 13 22.91 -13.29 2.89
CA ARG A 13 22.78 -13.40 4.36
C ARG A 13 21.45 -12.81 4.85
N TYR A 14 21.03 -11.70 4.26
CA TYR A 14 19.73 -11.10 4.54
C TYR A 14 18.59 -12.06 4.16
N ASP A 15 18.68 -12.69 2.98
CA ASP A 15 17.68 -13.65 2.48
C ASP A 15 17.56 -14.88 3.40
N GLU A 16 18.69 -15.52 3.75
CA GLU A 16 18.76 -16.65 4.68
C GLU A 16 18.09 -16.33 6.03
N ILE A 17 18.45 -15.19 6.63
CA ILE A 17 17.89 -14.72 7.91
C ILE A 17 16.37 -14.48 7.78
N LYS A 18 15.93 -13.81 6.72
CA LYS A 18 14.51 -13.54 6.48
C LYS A 18 13.73 -14.83 6.20
N LYS A 19 14.25 -15.76 5.41
CA LYS A 19 13.62 -17.05 5.14
C LYS A 19 13.47 -17.87 6.42
N TYR A 20 14.51 -17.95 7.24
CA TYR A 20 14.41 -18.65 8.53
C TYR A 20 13.37 -18.00 9.46
N LEU A 21 13.40 -16.68 9.62
CA LEU A 21 12.56 -15.97 10.60
C LEU A 21 11.12 -15.64 10.13
N CYS A 22 10.83 -15.73 8.82
CA CYS A 22 9.47 -15.55 8.31
C CYS A 22 8.76 -16.89 8.05
N VAL A 23 9.51 -17.97 7.74
CA VAL A 23 8.94 -19.26 7.35
C VAL A 23 9.08 -20.32 8.46
N LYS A 24 10.28 -20.49 9.04
CA LYS A 24 10.57 -21.59 9.99
C LYS A 24 10.37 -21.21 11.46
N SER A 25 10.67 -19.97 11.83
CA SER A 25 10.61 -19.47 13.21
C SER A 25 9.98 -18.07 13.20
N PRO A 26 8.64 -17.96 13.27
CA PRO A 26 7.89 -16.74 12.95
C PRO A 26 8.13 -15.62 13.97
N ILE A 27 9.19 -14.86 13.75
CA ILE A 27 9.66 -13.82 14.66
C ILE A 27 9.98 -12.56 13.85
N PRO A 28 9.27 -11.44 14.08
CA PRO A 28 9.57 -10.18 13.41
C PRO A 28 11.03 -9.77 13.60
N SER A 29 11.67 -9.32 12.52
CA SER A 29 13.13 -9.15 12.46
C SER A 29 13.56 -7.80 11.87
N GLN A 30 14.54 -7.18 12.52
CA GLN A 30 15.20 -5.96 12.06
C GLN A 30 16.65 -6.25 11.68
N CYS A 31 16.98 -6.19 10.40
CA CYS A 31 18.36 -6.24 9.94
C CYS A 31 18.96 -4.83 9.96
N VAL A 32 20.19 -4.68 10.46
CA VAL A 32 20.94 -3.42 10.47
C VAL A 32 22.39 -3.72 10.06
N VAL A 33 22.91 -3.04 9.04
CA VAL A 33 24.32 -3.20 8.65
C VAL A 33 25.21 -2.49 9.68
N ALA A 34 26.26 -3.15 10.17
CA ALA A 34 27.12 -2.68 11.24
C ALA A 34 27.76 -1.32 10.92
N HIS A 35 28.17 -1.12 9.65
CA HIS A 35 28.70 0.15 9.18
C HIS A 35 27.71 1.32 9.41
N THR A 36 26.40 1.10 9.22
CA THR A 36 25.36 2.10 9.49
C THR A 36 25.39 2.60 10.94
N LEU A 37 25.75 1.75 11.92
CA LEU A 37 25.83 2.16 13.32
C LEU A 37 27.09 3.00 13.65
N THR A 38 28.10 3.01 12.77
CA THR A 38 29.34 3.79 12.96
C THR A 38 29.25 5.23 12.44
N ILE A 39 28.23 5.56 11.65
CA ILE A 39 28.07 6.89 11.03
C ILE A 39 27.41 7.85 12.05
N THR A 40 28.24 8.46 12.90
CA THR A 40 27.82 9.26 14.07
C THR A 40 26.88 10.43 13.74
N TRP A 41 27.09 11.13 12.62
CA TRP A 41 26.33 12.34 12.26
C TRP A 41 24.88 12.04 11.83
N THR A 42 24.58 10.86 11.29
CA THR A 42 23.21 10.39 11.01
C THR A 42 22.65 9.47 12.10
N LEU A 43 23.47 9.00 13.05
CA LEU A 43 23.12 7.92 13.97
C LEU A 43 21.79 8.14 14.70
N LYS A 44 21.56 9.34 15.25
CA LYS A 44 20.29 9.68 15.91
C LYS A 44 19.07 9.49 14.99
N THR A 45 19.14 10.01 13.76
CA THR A 45 18.08 9.88 12.75
C THR A 45 17.86 8.44 12.32
N MET A 46 18.92 7.64 12.22
CA MET A 46 18.82 6.23 11.84
C MET A 46 18.26 5.37 12.97
N VAL A 47 18.69 5.58 14.22
CA VAL A 47 18.14 4.90 15.40
C VAL A 47 16.66 5.21 15.57
N VAL A 48 16.22 6.46 15.36
CA VAL A 48 14.79 6.81 15.37
C VAL A 48 14.01 6.05 14.29
N LYS A 49 14.51 5.98 13.05
CA LYS A 49 13.86 5.22 11.97
C LYS A 49 13.82 3.71 12.25
N ILE A 50 14.89 3.16 12.85
CA ILE A 50 14.94 1.76 13.26
C ILE A 50 13.89 1.50 14.35
N ALA A 51 13.82 2.33 15.40
CA ALA A 51 12.82 2.21 16.46
C ALA A 51 11.38 2.33 15.91
N GLN A 52 11.16 3.22 14.94
CA GLN A 52 9.90 3.37 14.21
C GLN A 52 9.52 2.07 13.46
N GLN A 53 10.45 1.47 12.70
CA GLN A 53 10.23 0.16 12.06
C GLN A 53 9.97 -0.95 13.08
N MET A 54 10.71 -0.97 14.19
CA MET A 54 10.55 -1.97 15.26
C MET A 54 9.15 -1.91 15.88
N ASN A 55 8.62 -0.71 16.14
CA ASN A 55 7.24 -0.52 16.63
C ASN A 55 6.22 -1.11 15.65
N CYS A 56 6.34 -0.81 14.35
CA CYS A 56 5.44 -1.33 13.31
C CYS A 56 5.48 -2.86 13.19
N LYS A 57 6.68 -3.45 13.32
CA LYS A 57 6.91 -4.89 13.31
C LYS A 57 6.37 -5.62 14.54
N MET A 58 6.03 -4.88 15.59
CA MET A 58 5.37 -5.38 16.81
C MET A 58 3.86 -5.05 16.83
N GLY A 59 3.29 -4.56 15.72
CA GLY A 59 1.87 -4.20 15.61
C GLY A 59 1.53 -2.76 16.04
N GLY A 60 2.52 -1.96 16.43
CA GLY A 60 2.30 -0.57 16.83
C GLY A 60 2.12 0.38 15.64
N ALA A 61 1.12 1.26 15.70
CA ALA A 61 0.97 2.39 14.77
C ALA A 61 1.82 3.58 15.24
N LEU A 62 2.45 4.30 14.31
CA LEU A 62 3.25 5.51 14.64
C LEU A 62 2.44 6.81 14.58
N TRP A 63 1.48 6.86 13.67
CA TRP A 63 0.52 7.95 13.52
C TRP A 63 -0.76 7.40 12.91
N LYS A 64 -1.86 8.14 13.06
CA LYS A 64 -3.15 7.80 12.45
C LYS A 64 -3.76 9.05 11.82
N VAL A 65 -4.16 8.95 10.56
CA VAL A 65 -5.17 9.82 9.96
C VAL A 65 -6.53 9.14 10.19
N GLU A 66 -7.60 9.92 10.38
CA GLU A 66 -8.96 9.36 10.49
C GLU A 66 -9.38 8.68 9.18
N THR A 67 -9.21 7.35 9.18
CA THR A 67 -9.61 6.38 8.16
C THR A 67 -9.97 5.05 8.85
N GLY A 68 -10.83 4.24 8.22
CA GLY A 68 -11.20 2.90 8.69
C GLY A 68 -10.00 1.94 8.83
N ALA A 69 -10.17 0.87 9.61
CA ALA A 69 -9.06 0.02 10.09
C ALA A 69 -8.45 -0.91 9.01
N PRO A 70 -7.20 -1.39 9.18
CA PRO A 70 -6.46 -2.20 8.20
C PRO A 70 -6.43 -3.72 8.50
N GLY A 71 -6.04 -4.54 7.51
CA GLY A 71 -5.77 -5.98 7.63
C GLY A 71 -4.92 -6.54 6.48
N GLU A 72 -4.41 -7.78 6.66
CA GLU A 72 -3.58 -8.56 5.71
C GLU A 72 -4.40 -9.78 5.19
N GLU A 73 -4.00 -10.67 4.25
CA GLU A 73 -2.69 -11.08 3.73
C GLU A 73 -2.83 -11.65 2.28
N LEU A 74 -1.94 -12.57 1.86
CA LEU A 74 -1.76 -13.16 0.52
C LEU A 74 -2.11 -14.67 0.52
N VAL A 75 -2.25 -15.45 -0.57
CA VAL A 75 -2.52 -15.38 -2.04
C VAL A 75 -2.56 -16.87 -2.47
N ASP A 76 -3.24 -17.37 -3.50
CA ASP A 76 -4.03 -16.75 -4.57
C ASP A 76 -5.55 -16.77 -4.32
N GLY A 77 -6.32 -16.19 -5.26
CA GLY A 77 -7.75 -15.94 -5.14
C GLY A 77 -8.01 -14.66 -4.38
N LEU A 78 -8.34 -13.58 -5.08
CA LEU A 78 -8.60 -12.27 -4.47
C LEU A 78 -9.76 -12.35 -3.45
N LYS A 79 -10.72 -13.24 -3.72
CA LYS A 79 -11.77 -13.69 -2.81
C LYS A 79 -11.23 -14.23 -1.47
N ASN A 80 -10.21 -15.10 -1.49
CA ASN A 80 -9.63 -15.66 -0.27
C ASN A 80 -8.97 -14.55 0.58
N CYS A 81 -8.28 -13.60 -0.06
CA CYS A 81 -7.72 -12.43 0.62
C CYS A 81 -8.83 -11.57 1.25
N LEU A 82 -9.94 -11.33 0.53
CA LEU A 82 -11.09 -10.59 1.05
C LEU A 82 -11.76 -11.29 2.23
N GLN A 83 -11.98 -12.60 2.13
CA GLN A 83 -12.53 -13.43 3.21
C GLN A 83 -11.61 -13.44 4.43
N GLY A 84 -10.29 -13.56 4.24
CA GLY A 84 -9.29 -13.49 5.30
C GLY A 84 -9.31 -12.13 6.02
N ALA A 85 -9.36 -11.04 5.26
CA ALA A 85 -9.44 -9.68 5.78
C ALA A 85 -10.76 -9.43 6.55
N LEU A 86 -11.91 -9.85 6.01
CA LEU A 86 -13.21 -9.71 6.67
C LEU A 86 -13.30 -10.55 7.96
N ASN A 87 -12.80 -11.78 7.94
CA ASN A 87 -12.67 -12.61 9.14
C ASN A 87 -11.74 -11.97 10.18
N SER A 88 -10.69 -11.25 9.76
CA SER A 88 -9.83 -10.50 10.68
C SER A 88 -10.49 -9.25 11.24
N TRP A 89 -11.27 -8.53 10.43
CA TRP A 89 -12.08 -7.41 10.88
C TRP A 89 -13.06 -7.84 11.97
N LEU A 90 -13.87 -8.88 11.72
CA LEU A 90 -14.90 -9.36 12.63
C LEU A 90 -14.37 -9.93 13.96
N ARG A 91 -13.09 -10.33 14.02
CA ARG A 91 -12.41 -10.68 15.29
C ARG A 91 -12.08 -9.47 16.17
N ASN A 92 -11.90 -8.30 15.57
CA ASN A 92 -11.43 -7.08 16.24
C ASN A 92 -12.51 -6.00 16.37
N VAL A 93 -13.56 -6.07 15.55
CA VAL A 93 -14.68 -5.11 15.48
C VAL A 93 -15.98 -5.89 15.55
N PRO A 94 -16.93 -5.55 16.46
CA PRO A 94 -18.12 -6.36 16.72
C PRO A 94 -19.17 -6.34 15.58
N HIS A 95 -18.96 -5.55 14.53
CA HIS A 95 -19.89 -5.37 13.42
C HIS A 95 -19.14 -5.44 12.09
N ALA A 96 -19.79 -5.96 11.04
CA ALA A 96 -19.27 -5.98 9.69
C ALA A 96 -19.04 -4.55 9.15
N PRO A 97 -18.08 -4.34 8.23
CA PRO A 97 -17.88 -3.03 7.61
C PRO A 97 -19.03 -2.74 6.63
N GLU A 98 -19.54 -1.52 6.61
CA GLU A 98 -20.60 -1.10 5.67
C GLU A 98 -20.09 -1.02 4.22
N SER A 99 -18.79 -0.75 4.04
CA SER A 99 -18.14 -0.65 2.74
C SER A 99 -16.68 -1.07 2.77
N ILE A 100 -16.19 -1.56 1.63
CA ILE A 100 -14.80 -1.95 1.38
C ILE A 100 -14.30 -1.18 0.16
N VAL A 101 -13.12 -0.58 0.27
CA VAL A 101 -12.44 0.14 -0.82
C VAL A 101 -11.15 -0.60 -1.18
N VAL A 102 -11.10 -1.17 -2.38
CA VAL A 102 -9.93 -1.91 -2.89
C VAL A 102 -9.10 -1.02 -3.80
N TYR A 103 -7.80 -0.89 -3.50
CA TYR A 103 -6.84 -0.19 -4.37
C TYR A 103 -5.90 -1.19 -5.06
N ARG A 104 -6.11 -1.41 -6.37
CA ARG A 104 -5.41 -2.41 -7.18
C ARG A 104 -4.29 -1.77 -8.01
N ASP A 105 -3.05 -1.93 -7.57
CA ASP A 105 -1.85 -1.55 -8.33
C ASP A 105 -1.48 -2.67 -9.33
N GLY A 106 -0.74 -2.33 -10.39
CA GLY A 106 -0.13 -3.30 -11.31
C GLY A 106 -0.98 -3.79 -12.48
N VAL A 107 -2.06 -3.08 -12.85
CA VAL A 107 -2.95 -3.46 -13.98
C VAL A 107 -2.81 -2.47 -15.14
N GLY A 108 -2.59 -2.99 -16.36
CA GLY A 108 -2.56 -2.21 -17.60
C GLY A 108 -3.94 -1.98 -18.21
N ASP A 109 -4.06 -0.99 -19.11
CA ASP A 109 -5.34 -0.64 -19.76
C ASP A 109 -6.03 -1.83 -20.45
N GLY A 110 -5.26 -2.64 -21.20
CA GLY A 110 -5.78 -3.81 -21.91
C GLY A 110 -6.20 -4.98 -21.00
N GLN A 111 -5.98 -4.88 -19.68
CA GLN A 111 -6.37 -5.90 -18.70
C GLN A 111 -7.62 -5.49 -17.88
N LEU A 112 -8.15 -4.27 -18.07
CA LEU A 112 -9.28 -3.77 -17.29
C LEU A 112 -10.56 -4.61 -17.48
N GLN A 113 -10.81 -5.12 -18.70
CA GLN A 113 -11.97 -5.97 -18.96
C GLN A 113 -11.85 -7.31 -18.24
N ALA A 114 -10.70 -7.99 -18.35
CA ALA A 114 -10.43 -9.24 -17.63
C ALA A 114 -10.47 -9.05 -16.10
N LEU A 115 -10.09 -7.88 -15.60
CA LEU A 115 -10.19 -7.52 -14.18
C LEU A 115 -11.65 -7.41 -13.71
N LEU A 116 -12.54 -6.85 -14.56
CA LEU A 116 -13.98 -6.80 -14.29
C LEU A 116 -14.61 -8.20 -14.35
N ASP A 117 -14.36 -8.93 -15.44
CA ASP A 117 -15.01 -10.21 -15.75
C ASP A 117 -14.57 -11.35 -14.80
N HIS A 118 -13.37 -11.24 -14.20
CA HIS A 118 -12.81 -12.27 -13.32
C HIS A 118 -12.63 -11.77 -11.88
N GLU A 119 -11.63 -10.91 -11.59
CA GLU A 119 -11.30 -10.52 -10.21
C GLU A 119 -12.47 -9.85 -9.49
N ILE A 120 -13.12 -8.87 -10.12
CA ILE A 120 -14.23 -8.12 -9.50
C ILE A 120 -15.51 -8.96 -9.44
N SER A 121 -15.83 -9.68 -10.52
CA SER A 121 -16.96 -10.62 -10.56
C SER A 121 -16.90 -11.66 -9.44
N GLU A 122 -15.71 -12.24 -9.16
CA GLU A 122 -15.50 -13.17 -8.05
C GLU A 122 -15.73 -12.52 -6.68
N LEU A 123 -15.26 -11.28 -6.47
CA LEU A 123 -15.47 -10.55 -5.22
C LEU A 123 -16.94 -10.20 -4.99
N VAL A 124 -17.63 -9.71 -6.02
CA VAL A 124 -19.06 -9.35 -5.95
C VAL A 124 -19.89 -10.60 -5.67
N SER A 125 -19.64 -11.70 -6.39
CA SER A 125 -20.31 -12.98 -6.16
C SER A 125 -20.14 -13.48 -4.73
N TYR A 126 -18.93 -13.38 -4.16
CA TYR A 126 -18.69 -13.72 -2.75
C TYR A 126 -19.44 -12.81 -1.78
N LEU A 127 -19.42 -11.49 -2.00
CA LEU A 127 -20.09 -10.52 -1.13
C LEU A 127 -21.63 -10.63 -1.18
N GLU A 128 -22.20 -11.01 -2.32
CA GLU A 128 -23.66 -11.14 -2.50
C GLU A 128 -24.22 -12.51 -2.10
N ASN A 129 -23.48 -13.60 -2.35
CA ASN A 129 -24.01 -14.97 -2.21
C ASN A 129 -23.44 -15.76 -1.02
N GLU A 130 -22.24 -15.43 -0.56
CA GLU A 130 -21.53 -16.18 0.50
C GLU A 130 -21.34 -15.38 1.79
N CYS A 131 -21.39 -14.04 1.71
CA CYS A 131 -21.32 -13.17 2.88
C CYS A 131 -22.72 -12.98 3.50
N PRO A 132 -22.89 -13.20 4.83
CA PRO A 132 -24.18 -12.94 5.49
C PRO A 132 -24.45 -11.45 5.76
N TYR A 133 -23.56 -10.55 5.29
CA TYR A 133 -23.63 -9.11 5.52
C TYR A 133 -23.73 -8.38 4.19
N SER A 134 -24.61 -7.38 4.10
CA SER A 134 -24.63 -6.46 2.96
C SER A 134 -23.47 -5.47 3.07
N ILE A 135 -22.42 -5.71 2.29
CA ILE A 135 -21.20 -4.90 2.28
C ILE A 135 -21.05 -4.29 0.89
N LYS A 136 -20.93 -2.96 0.81
CA LYS A 136 -20.71 -2.25 -0.45
C LYS A 136 -19.24 -2.30 -0.87
N LEU A 137 -18.96 -2.29 -2.17
CA LEU A 137 -17.62 -2.38 -2.74
C LEU A 137 -17.33 -1.21 -3.69
N THR A 138 -16.18 -0.54 -3.48
CA THR A 138 -15.55 0.36 -4.44
C THR A 138 -14.19 -0.22 -4.86
N PHE A 139 -13.91 -0.27 -6.16
CA PHE A 139 -12.69 -0.84 -6.73
C PHE A 139 -11.94 0.18 -7.59
N ILE A 140 -10.73 0.53 -7.17
CA ILE A 140 -9.92 1.63 -7.72
C ILE A 140 -8.60 1.08 -8.25
N VAL A 141 -8.39 1.16 -9.56
CA VAL A 141 -7.11 0.80 -10.19
C VAL A 141 -6.11 1.92 -10.04
N VAL A 142 -4.90 1.61 -9.55
CA VAL A 142 -3.81 2.56 -9.30
C VAL A 142 -2.72 2.40 -10.35
N LYS A 143 -2.47 3.44 -11.15
CA LYS A 143 -1.48 3.45 -12.23
C LYS A 143 -0.36 4.45 -11.93
N LYS A 144 0.75 3.93 -11.40
CA LYS A 144 1.97 4.69 -11.06
C LYS A 144 3.02 4.76 -12.18
N ARG A 145 2.83 4.10 -13.32
CA ARG A 145 3.73 4.15 -14.48
C ARG A 145 2.97 4.69 -15.69
N ILE A 146 3.02 6.01 -15.87
CA ILE A 146 2.23 6.75 -16.86
C ILE A 146 3.09 7.82 -17.55
N ASN A 147 2.68 8.23 -18.76
CA ASN A 147 3.37 9.25 -19.55
C ASN A 147 2.87 10.68 -19.28
N THR A 148 1.64 10.83 -18.76
CA THR A 148 1.04 12.13 -18.39
C THR A 148 1.92 12.89 -17.40
N ARG A 149 2.09 14.20 -17.61
CA ARG A 149 2.80 15.13 -16.71
C ARG A 149 1.99 16.42 -16.62
N PHE A 150 1.96 17.01 -15.42
CA PHE A 150 1.32 18.30 -15.17
C PHE A 150 2.36 19.31 -14.71
N PHE A 151 2.14 20.58 -15.05
CA PHE A 151 3.05 21.67 -14.74
C PHE A 151 2.24 22.87 -14.28
N LEU A 152 2.66 23.51 -13.19
CA LEU A 152 2.15 24.81 -12.79
C LEU A 152 2.90 25.89 -13.57
N LYS A 153 2.18 26.67 -14.39
CA LYS A 153 2.77 27.79 -15.14
C LYS A 153 2.83 29.02 -14.24
N HIS A 154 4.04 29.51 -13.97
CA HIS A 154 4.25 30.78 -13.27
C HIS A 154 5.07 31.72 -14.15
N ASN A 155 4.43 32.79 -14.65
CA ASN A 155 4.98 33.68 -15.66
C ASN A 155 5.47 32.91 -16.92
N ARG A 156 6.79 32.93 -17.18
CA ARG A 156 7.45 32.21 -18.28
C ARG A 156 8.16 30.92 -17.83
N ARG A 157 7.99 30.49 -16.58
CA ARG A 157 8.61 29.27 -16.03
C ARG A 157 7.55 28.20 -15.77
N LEU A 158 7.91 26.95 -16.02
CA LEU A 158 7.12 25.78 -15.64
C LEU A 158 7.69 25.21 -14.33
N GLY A 159 6.82 24.98 -13.35
CA GLY A 159 7.16 24.31 -12.10
C GLY A 159 6.38 23.01 -11.93
N ASN A 160 6.86 22.15 -11.02
CA ASN A 160 6.07 21.01 -10.56
C ASN A 160 4.85 21.51 -9.76
N PRO A 161 3.65 20.90 -9.94
CA PRO A 161 2.52 21.14 -9.05
C PRO A 161 2.83 20.76 -7.60
N ALA A 162 2.09 21.35 -6.66
CA ALA A 162 2.24 21.06 -5.23
C ALA A 162 1.69 19.66 -4.87
N PRO A 163 2.20 19.00 -3.81
CA PRO A 163 1.57 17.84 -3.23
C PRO A 163 0.09 18.09 -2.90
N GLY A 164 -0.78 17.15 -3.26
CA GLY A 164 -2.23 17.30 -3.13
C GLY A 164 -2.91 17.94 -4.34
N THR A 165 -2.19 18.29 -5.41
CA THR A 165 -2.81 18.70 -6.68
C THR A 165 -3.59 17.52 -7.26
N VAL A 166 -4.89 17.71 -7.48
CA VAL A 166 -5.79 16.78 -8.18
C VAL A 166 -6.08 17.31 -9.59
N VAL A 167 -6.22 16.40 -10.55
CA VAL A 167 -6.69 16.71 -11.91
C VAL A 167 -7.69 15.62 -12.34
N ASP A 168 -8.95 16.00 -12.52
CA ASP A 168 -10.10 15.12 -12.81
C ASP A 168 -10.91 15.57 -14.04
N MET A 169 -10.54 16.69 -14.67
CA MET A 169 -11.20 17.24 -15.86
C MET A 169 -10.22 17.38 -17.04
N MET A 170 -10.77 17.39 -18.27
CA MET A 170 -10.12 17.61 -19.58
C MET A 170 -9.06 16.59 -20.04
N VAL A 171 -8.34 15.95 -19.11
CA VAL A 171 -7.27 14.96 -19.40
C VAL A 171 -7.62 13.54 -18.95
N THR A 172 -8.78 13.40 -18.31
CA THR A 172 -9.50 12.18 -17.96
C THR A 172 -10.24 11.64 -19.18
N ARG A 173 -10.75 10.41 -19.13
CA ARG A 173 -11.53 9.83 -20.24
C ARG A 173 -13.01 10.05 -19.97
N GLU A 174 -13.74 10.57 -20.96
CA GLU A 174 -15.17 10.92 -20.83
C GLU A 174 -16.07 9.75 -20.33
N GLN A 175 -15.65 8.50 -20.56
CA GLN A 175 -16.37 7.29 -20.18
C GLN A 175 -15.88 6.66 -18.86
N TRP A 176 -14.84 7.22 -18.23
CA TRP A 176 -14.23 6.67 -17.01
C TRP A 176 -14.44 7.61 -15.83
N TYR A 177 -14.60 7.03 -14.64
CA TYR A 177 -14.47 7.75 -13.38
C TYR A 177 -12.98 7.72 -12.97
N ASP A 178 -12.17 8.49 -13.69
CA ASP A 178 -10.73 8.56 -13.47
C ASP A 178 -10.25 9.95 -13.00
N PHE A 179 -9.12 9.98 -12.30
CA PHE A 179 -8.48 11.20 -11.82
C PHE A 179 -6.98 11.00 -11.58
N TYR A 180 -6.24 12.09 -11.46
CA TYR A 180 -4.82 12.09 -11.15
C TYR A 180 -4.55 12.83 -9.83
N ILE A 181 -3.64 12.31 -9.00
CA ILE A 181 -3.12 13.03 -7.83
C ILE A 181 -1.60 13.12 -7.89
N VAL A 182 -1.07 14.32 -7.64
CA VAL A 182 0.35 14.55 -7.34
C VAL A 182 0.53 14.39 -5.82
N SER A 183 0.76 13.18 -5.31
CA SER A 183 0.84 12.96 -3.86
C SER A 183 2.17 13.40 -3.23
N GLN A 184 3.26 13.40 -3.98
CA GLN A 184 4.62 13.63 -3.47
C GLN A 184 5.38 14.62 -4.37
N SER A 185 6.14 15.54 -3.77
CA SER A 185 7.02 16.46 -4.50
C SER A 185 8.31 15.77 -4.97
N SER A 186 8.78 16.12 -6.16
CA SER A 186 10.13 15.76 -6.63
C SER A 186 11.11 16.92 -6.39
N THR A 187 12.25 16.63 -5.77
CA THR A 187 13.37 17.59 -5.60
C THR A 187 14.19 17.76 -6.87
N VAL A 188 14.22 16.73 -7.73
CA VAL A 188 14.93 16.72 -9.01
C VAL A 188 13.98 16.23 -10.10
N GLY A 189 13.96 16.92 -11.24
CA GLY A 189 13.14 16.56 -12.40
C GLY A 189 11.63 16.75 -12.23
N THR A 190 10.89 16.35 -13.26
CA THR A 190 9.43 16.52 -13.34
C THR A 190 8.69 15.50 -12.47
N VAL A 191 7.76 15.98 -11.65
CA VAL A 191 6.92 15.11 -10.84
C VAL A 191 6.00 14.28 -11.72
N THR A 192 5.87 12.98 -11.43
CA THR A 192 4.94 12.11 -12.14
C THR A 192 3.71 11.88 -11.26
N PRO A 193 2.50 12.30 -11.68
CA PRO A 193 1.27 12.04 -10.93
C PRO A 193 1.02 10.53 -10.82
N THR A 194 0.10 10.13 -9.94
CA THR A 194 -0.48 8.78 -9.95
C THR A 194 -1.90 8.90 -10.52
N HIS A 195 -2.22 8.03 -11.48
CA HIS A 195 -3.55 7.94 -12.07
C HIS A 195 -4.38 6.90 -11.30
N TYR A 196 -5.64 7.21 -11.08
CA TYR A 196 -6.62 6.39 -10.39
C TYR A 196 -7.85 6.26 -11.28
N ASN A 197 -8.37 5.04 -11.42
CA ASN A 197 -9.60 4.79 -12.17
C ASN A 197 -10.55 3.96 -11.29
N VAL A 198 -11.71 4.53 -10.95
CA VAL A 198 -12.78 3.81 -10.24
C VAL A 198 -13.55 3.01 -11.30
N ILE A 199 -13.39 1.69 -11.27
CA ILE A 199 -13.93 0.79 -12.30
C ILE A 199 -15.15 0.01 -11.85
N TYR A 200 -15.42 0.00 -10.55
CA TYR A 200 -16.61 -0.57 -9.95
C TYR A 200 -16.91 0.22 -8.68
N ASP A 201 -18.14 0.70 -8.51
CA ASP A 201 -18.56 1.36 -7.27
C ASP A 201 -20.04 1.12 -6.98
N THR A 202 -20.32 0.51 -5.84
CA THR A 202 -21.67 0.34 -5.25
C THR A 202 -21.87 1.17 -3.98
N VAL A 203 -20.79 1.78 -3.48
CA VAL A 203 -20.87 2.76 -2.38
C VAL A 203 -21.44 4.08 -2.90
N CYS A 204 -21.20 4.39 -4.17
CA CYS A 204 -21.52 5.66 -4.84
C CYS A 204 -20.82 6.82 -4.14
N LEU A 205 -19.51 6.68 -3.94
CA LEU A 205 -18.69 7.71 -3.29
C LEU A 205 -18.53 8.93 -4.22
N ASP A 206 -18.81 10.10 -3.66
CA ASP A 206 -18.58 11.37 -4.33
C ASP A 206 -17.09 11.54 -4.76
N PRO A 207 -16.80 12.10 -5.95
CA PRO A 207 -15.44 12.33 -6.45
C PRO A 207 -14.49 12.99 -5.45
N ASP A 208 -14.90 14.05 -4.76
CA ASP A 208 -14.06 14.73 -3.77
C ASP A 208 -13.79 13.82 -2.56
N THR A 209 -14.76 12.98 -2.18
CA THR A 209 -14.58 11.98 -1.11
C THR A 209 -13.55 10.93 -1.49
N VAL A 210 -13.62 10.36 -2.70
CA VAL A 210 -12.64 9.35 -3.18
C VAL A 210 -11.25 9.97 -3.33
N GLN A 211 -11.15 11.17 -3.89
CA GLN A 211 -9.90 11.89 -4.05
C GLN A 211 -9.23 12.19 -2.69
N ARG A 212 -10.00 12.72 -1.72
CA ARG A 212 -9.52 13.00 -0.36
C ARG A 212 -9.13 11.74 0.40
N LEU A 213 -9.90 10.66 0.32
CA LEU A 213 -9.55 9.37 0.92
C LEU A 213 -8.23 8.83 0.34
N THR A 214 -8.11 8.85 -0.99
CA THR A 214 -6.91 8.41 -1.72
C THR A 214 -5.68 9.21 -1.30
N TYR A 215 -5.80 10.54 -1.19
CA TYR A 215 -4.71 11.39 -0.72
C TYR A 215 -4.37 11.15 0.76
N LYS A 216 -5.37 11.08 1.67
CA LYS A 216 -5.15 10.73 3.09
C LYS A 216 -4.37 9.42 3.26
N LEU A 217 -4.73 8.38 2.51
CA LEU A 217 -4.03 7.09 2.55
C LEU A 217 -2.58 7.16 2.06
N CYS A 218 -2.18 8.16 1.27
CA CYS A 218 -0.79 8.40 0.89
C CYS A 218 0.09 8.87 2.06
N HIS A 219 -0.49 9.30 3.19
CA HIS A 219 0.22 9.65 4.42
C HIS A 219 0.40 8.44 5.37
N MET A 220 -0.25 7.31 5.13
CA MET A 220 -0.37 6.20 6.08
C MET A 220 0.75 5.14 5.99
N TYR A 221 1.90 5.49 5.41
CA TYR A 221 3.05 4.58 5.25
C TYR A 221 4.12 4.80 6.32
N TYR A 222 4.13 3.95 7.35
CA TYR A 222 4.89 4.17 8.57
C TYR A 222 6.43 4.12 8.42
N ASN A 223 6.96 3.59 7.31
CA ASN A 223 8.41 3.54 7.07
C ASN A 223 8.98 4.87 6.53
N LEU A 224 8.13 5.87 6.27
CA LEU A 224 8.55 7.21 5.83
C LEU A 224 7.74 8.27 6.59
N PRO A 225 8.37 9.15 7.40
CA PRO A 225 7.69 10.33 7.94
C PRO A 225 7.48 11.35 6.80
N GLY A 226 6.41 11.17 6.04
CA GLY A 226 6.09 11.97 4.85
C GLY A 226 5.01 11.32 3.98
N ILE A 227 4.76 11.91 2.81
CA ILE A 227 3.77 11.42 1.85
C ILE A 227 4.45 10.50 0.83
N ILE A 228 3.84 9.35 0.55
CA ILE A 228 4.26 8.47 -0.55
C ILE A 228 3.39 8.67 -1.80
N ARG A 229 3.88 8.20 -2.95
CA ARG A 229 3.26 8.43 -4.26
C ARG A 229 1.95 7.65 -4.53
N VAL A 230 1.65 6.62 -3.74
CA VAL A 230 0.47 5.74 -3.87
C VAL A 230 -0.15 5.52 -2.48
N PRO A 231 -1.41 5.08 -2.36
CA PRO A 231 -2.01 4.75 -1.07
C PRO A 231 -1.18 3.71 -0.30
N ALA A 232 -1.11 3.87 1.03
CA ALA A 232 -0.33 2.98 1.89
C ALA A 232 -0.65 1.47 1.71
N PRO A 233 -1.92 1.04 1.56
CA PRO A 233 -2.23 -0.37 1.28
C PRO A 233 -1.50 -0.93 0.05
N CYS A 234 -1.45 -0.19 -1.06
CA CYS A 234 -0.71 -0.60 -2.26
C CYS A 234 0.80 -0.69 -1.99
N HIS A 235 1.34 0.23 -1.18
CA HIS A 235 2.77 0.23 -0.87
C HIS A 235 3.17 -0.88 0.10
N TYR A 236 2.33 -1.21 1.08
CA TYR A 236 2.50 -2.37 1.96
C TYR A 236 2.42 -3.67 1.17
N ALA A 237 1.39 -3.85 0.34
CA ALA A 237 1.27 -5.01 -0.54
C ALA A 237 2.49 -5.18 -1.47
N HIS A 238 2.98 -4.08 -2.05
CA HIS A 238 4.20 -4.10 -2.87
C HIS A 238 5.46 -4.50 -2.06
N LYS A 239 5.60 -4.03 -0.82
CA LYS A 239 6.72 -4.39 0.06
C LYS A 239 6.69 -5.87 0.46
N LEU A 240 5.53 -6.39 0.82
CA LEU A 240 5.36 -7.80 1.16
C LEU A 240 5.59 -8.71 -0.06
N ALA A 241 4.97 -8.41 -1.20
CA ALA A 241 5.19 -9.16 -2.44
C ALA A 241 6.66 -9.14 -2.90
N TYR A 242 7.36 -8.01 -2.74
CA TYR A 242 8.79 -7.91 -3.01
C TYR A 242 9.61 -8.82 -2.06
N LEU A 243 9.34 -8.79 -0.74
CA LEU A 243 10.03 -9.65 0.22
C LEU A 243 9.83 -11.15 -0.10
N VAL A 244 8.59 -11.57 -0.34
CA VAL A 244 8.25 -12.95 -0.68
C VAL A 244 8.96 -13.37 -1.96
N GLY A 245 8.79 -12.61 -3.05
CA GLY A 245 9.31 -12.96 -4.38
C GLY A 245 10.81 -12.76 -4.58
N GLN A 246 11.52 -12.04 -3.70
CA GLN A 246 12.96 -11.76 -3.86
C GLN A 246 13.84 -12.32 -2.75
N SER A 247 13.30 -12.68 -1.57
CA SER A 247 14.09 -13.16 -0.44
C SER A 247 13.58 -14.46 0.17
N LEU A 248 12.26 -14.63 0.31
CA LEU A 248 11.71 -15.83 0.97
C LEU A 248 11.61 -17.01 -0.01
N HIS A 249 11.09 -16.77 -1.22
CA HIS A 249 10.76 -17.80 -2.20
C HIS A 249 9.92 -18.94 -1.59
N ASP A 250 9.01 -18.57 -0.68
CA ASP A 250 8.22 -19.47 0.18
C ASP A 250 7.10 -18.67 0.86
N GLN A 251 6.06 -19.32 1.36
CA GLN A 251 4.97 -18.64 2.05
C GLN A 251 5.39 -18.23 3.48
N PRO A 252 5.17 -16.97 3.89
CA PRO A 252 5.34 -16.58 5.29
C PRO A 252 4.40 -17.33 6.23
N SER A 253 4.81 -17.49 7.49
CA SER A 253 3.95 -18.05 8.53
C SER A 253 2.81 -17.09 8.90
N SER A 254 1.58 -17.59 8.90
CA SER A 254 0.36 -16.85 9.29
C SER A 254 0.38 -16.28 10.72
N LEU A 255 1.30 -16.71 11.57
CA LEU A 255 1.52 -16.10 12.90
C LEU A 255 2.07 -14.66 12.82
N LEU A 256 2.55 -14.24 11.64
CA LEU A 256 3.03 -12.88 11.41
C LEU A 256 1.96 -11.92 10.85
N ALA A 257 0.80 -12.44 10.40
CA ALA A 257 -0.24 -11.74 9.62
C ALA A 257 -1.03 -10.62 10.34
N ASN A 258 -0.61 -10.23 11.55
CA ASN A 258 -1.13 -9.08 12.29
C ASN A 258 -0.01 -8.04 12.57
N SER A 259 1.08 -8.08 11.81
CA SER A 259 2.27 -7.26 12.06
C SER A 259 2.92 -6.82 10.75
N LEU A 260 3.52 -5.64 10.72
CA LEU A 260 4.18 -5.14 9.51
C LEU A 260 5.62 -5.72 9.39
N TYR A 261 5.75 -7.05 9.47
CA TYR A 261 7.03 -7.79 9.55
C TYR A 261 7.95 -7.59 8.34
N TYR A 262 7.37 -7.19 7.21
CA TYR A 262 8.00 -6.96 5.92
C TYR A 262 8.55 -5.54 5.68
N LEU A 263 8.52 -4.66 6.69
CA LEU A 263 9.10 -3.31 6.61
C LEU A 263 10.63 -3.24 6.74
#